data_AF-A0A7G6X6R4-F1
#
_entry.id   AF-A0A7G6X6R4-F1
#
_cell.length_a   1.000
_cell.length_b   1.000
_cell.length_c   1.000
_cell.angle_alpha   90.00
_cell.angle_beta   90.00
_cell.angle_gamma   90.00
#
_symmetry.space_group_name_H-M   'P 1'
#
loop_
_entity.id
_entity.type
_entity.pdbx_description
1 polymer ?
#
loop_
_entity_poly.entity_id
_entity_poly.type
_entity_poly.pdbx_seq_one_letter_code
_entity_poly.pdbx_strand_id
1 'polypeptide(L)'
;MIYPGTRTAYAGHRPVLLMAEVHQARSAAHDKHGDNSIEALAADSPRWLPVLVEEVGEIANTLTYDGPGDNTRAELIDAIAVLTAWLDAIDTARKPRTLATTGRN
;
A
#
# COMPACT_ATOMS: atom_id res chain seq x y z
N MET A 1 45.45 16.13 3.09
CA MET A 1 44.74 15.71 1.85
C MET A 1 43.32 15.38 2.26
N ILE A 2 42.39 16.32 2.04
CA ILE A 2 40.99 16.23 2.48
C ILE A 2 40.18 15.97 1.22
N TYR A 3 39.48 14.83 1.15
CA TYR A 3 38.51 14.58 0.10
C TYR A 3 37.29 15.49 0.32
N PRO A 4 36.94 16.37 -0.63
CA PRO A 4 35.75 17.19 -0.49
C PRO A 4 34.52 16.27 -0.61
N GLY A 5 33.73 16.22 0.46
CA GLY A 5 32.46 15.51 0.48
C GLY A 5 31.51 16.12 -0.55
N THR A 6 31.19 15.35 -1.59
CA THR A 6 29.99 15.58 -2.38
C THR A 6 28.80 15.25 -1.50
N ARG A 7 28.20 16.29 -0.90
CA ARG A 7 26.78 16.26 -0.54
C ARG A 7 26.02 16.04 -1.85
N THR A 8 25.76 14.78 -2.19
CA THR A 8 24.73 14.45 -3.18
C THR A 8 23.42 14.96 -2.59
N ALA A 9 22.91 16.04 -3.17
CA ALA A 9 21.57 16.51 -2.90
C ALA A 9 20.61 15.33 -3.12
N TYR A 10 19.92 14.90 -2.07
CA TYR A 10 18.76 14.03 -2.19
C TYR A 10 17.73 14.78 -3.02
N ALA A 11 17.77 14.58 -4.33
CA ALA A 11 16.81 15.12 -5.28
C ALA A 11 15.44 14.46 -5.01
N GLY A 12 14.70 15.06 -4.08
CA GLY A 12 13.26 15.24 -4.13
C GLY A 12 12.40 14.06 -4.55
N HIS A 13 12.39 12.96 -3.79
CA HIS A 13 11.15 12.17 -3.72
C HIS A 13 10.17 12.95 -2.85
N ARG A 14 9.20 13.64 -3.48
CA ARG A 14 8.13 14.32 -2.74
C ARG A 14 7.18 13.24 -2.20
N PRO A 15 7.10 12.99 -0.88
CA PRO A 15 6.24 11.94 -0.31
C PRO A 15 4.75 12.08 -0.67
N VAL A 16 4.33 13.29 -1.05
CA VAL A 16 2.96 13.57 -1.53
C VAL A 16 2.65 12.86 -2.85
N LEU A 17 3.64 12.64 -3.73
CA LEU A 17 3.43 11.91 -4.99
C LEU A 17 3.24 10.41 -4.73
N LEU A 18 4.03 9.84 -3.81
CA LEU A 18 3.98 8.41 -3.50
C LEU A 18 2.61 7.99 -2.97
N MET A 19 2.08 8.71 -1.97
CA MET A 19 0.76 8.34 -1.42
C MET A 19 -0.37 8.55 -2.43
N ALA A 20 -0.27 9.54 -3.32
CA ALA A 20 -1.24 9.71 -4.40
C ALA A 20 -1.21 8.53 -5.38
N GLU A 21 -0.02 8.04 -5.76
CA GLU A 21 0.15 6.86 -6.62
C GLU A 21 -0.39 5.60 -5.93
N VAL A 22 -0.13 5.42 -4.64
CA VAL A 22 -0.66 4.31 -3.85
C VAL A 22 -2.20 4.35 -3.81
N HIS A 23 -2.80 5.51 -3.60
CA HIS A 23 -4.27 5.64 -3.64
C HIS A 23 -4.84 5.36 -5.04
N GLN A 24 -4.14 5.77 -6.09
CA GLN A 24 -4.55 5.46 -7.46
C GLN A 24 -4.49 3.95 -7.74
N ALA A 25 -3.43 3.27 -7.31
CA ALA A 25 -3.29 1.82 -7.42
C ALA A 25 -4.42 1.09 -6.69
N ARG A 26 -4.74 1.50 -5.45
CA ARG A 26 -5.88 0.97 -4.68
C ARG A 26 -7.21 1.15 -5.42
N SER A 27 -7.45 2.33 -6.00
CA SER A 27 -8.65 2.60 -6.80
C SER A 27 -8.71 1.70 -8.03
N ALA A 28 -7.60 1.55 -8.76
CA ALA A 28 -7.55 0.70 -9.95
C ALA A 28 -7.79 -0.78 -9.61
N ALA A 29 -7.20 -1.27 -8.51
CA ALA A 29 -7.46 -2.61 -8.00
C ALA A 29 -8.92 -2.79 -7.56
N HIS A 30 -9.51 -1.80 -6.90
CA HIS A 30 -10.93 -1.81 -6.55
C HIS A 30 -11.81 -1.91 -7.79
N ASP A 31 -11.56 -1.09 -8.81
CA ASP A 31 -12.32 -1.09 -10.06
C ASP A 31 -12.18 -2.44 -10.81
N LYS A 32 -10.99 -3.06 -10.76
CA LYS A 32 -10.72 -4.38 -11.36
C LYS A 32 -11.44 -5.52 -10.64
N HIS A 33 -11.53 -5.46 -9.31
CA HIS A 33 -11.99 -6.60 -8.49
C HIS A 33 -13.40 -6.45 -7.93
N GLY A 34 -14.00 -5.26 -7.95
CA GLY A 34 -15.36 -4.98 -7.48
C GLY A 34 -15.60 -5.50 -6.07
N ASP A 35 -16.62 -6.36 -5.90
CA ASP A 35 -17.00 -6.97 -4.61
C ASP A 35 -15.88 -7.82 -3.98
N ASN A 36 -14.90 -8.26 -4.78
CA ASN A 36 -13.74 -9.02 -4.29
C ASN A 36 -12.56 -8.13 -3.90
N SER A 37 -12.70 -6.80 -3.97
CA SER A 37 -11.65 -5.83 -3.65
C SER A 37 -11.14 -5.96 -2.22
N ILE A 38 -9.85 -5.65 -2.04
CA ILE A 38 -9.21 -5.54 -0.73
C ILE A 38 -9.85 -4.48 0.17
N GLU A 39 -10.48 -3.46 -0.41
CA GLU A 39 -11.16 -2.38 0.32
C GLU A 39 -12.37 -2.88 1.12
N ALA A 40 -12.93 -4.04 0.76
CA ALA A 40 -14.06 -4.66 1.44
C ALA A 40 -13.63 -5.66 2.55
N LEU A 41 -12.33 -5.91 2.71
CA LEU A 41 -11.84 -6.92 3.65
C LEU A 41 -11.84 -6.41 5.08
N ALA A 42 -12.38 -7.22 6.00
CA ALA A 42 -12.19 -7.01 7.44
C ALA A 42 -10.70 -7.18 7.82
N ALA A 43 -10.27 -6.52 8.89
CA ALA A 43 -8.87 -6.51 9.34
C ALA A 43 -8.29 -7.92 9.62
N ASP A 44 -9.11 -8.85 10.08
CA ASP A 44 -8.77 -10.23 10.42
C ASP A 44 -9.04 -11.23 9.28
N SER A 45 -9.38 -10.72 8.09
CA SER A 45 -9.65 -11.57 6.93
C SER A 45 -8.41 -12.39 6.57
N PRO A 46 -8.52 -13.72 6.41
CA PRO A 46 -7.40 -14.55 5.97
C PRO A 46 -6.99 -14.26 4.51
N ARG A 47 -7.78 -13.47 3.77
CA ARG A 47 -7.51 -13.10 2.38
C ARG A 47 -6.37 -12.09 2.23
N TRP A 48 -5.96 -11.40 3.30
CA TRP A 48 -4.84 -10.45 3.24
C TRP A 48 -3.51 -11.11 2.87
N LEU A 49 -3.21 -12.26 3.48
CA LEU A 49 -1.96 -12.97 3.24
C LEU A 49 -1.78 -13.40 1.77
N PRO A 50 -2.72 -14.11 1.12
CA PRO A 50 -2.54 -14.52 -0.27
C PRO A 50 -2.41 -13.33 -1.21
N VAL A 51 -3.15 -12.23 -0.99
CA VAL A 51 -3.02 -11.01 -1.82
C VAL A 51 -1.64 -10.38 -1.66
N LEU A 52 -1.14 -10.22 -0.42
CA LEU A 52 0.21 -9.70 -0.22
C LEU A 52 1.30 -10.59 -0.85
N VAL A 53 1.12 -11.91 -0.78
CA VAL A 53 2.07 -12.87 -1.38
C VAL A 53 2.05 -12.79 -2.91
N GLU A 54 0.90 -12.52 -3.52
CA GLU A 54 0.76 -12.27 -4.96
C GLU A 54 1.65 -11.09 -5.38
N GLU A 55 1.49 -9.92 -4.74
CA GLU A 55 2.29 -8.72 -5.06
C GLU A 55 3.80 -8.94 -4.86
N VAL A 56 4.19 -9.64 -3.78
CA VAL A 56 5.60 -10.00 -3.55
C VAL A 56 6.12 -10.94 -4.64
N GLY A 57 5.27 -11.84 -5.14
CA GLY A 57 5.58 -12.71 -6.27
C GLY A 57 5.80 -11.93 -7.57
N GLU A 58 5.00 -10.89 -7.84
CA GLU A 58 5.15 -10.03 -9.00
C GLU A 58 6.43 -9.18 -8.92
N ILE A 59 6.75 -8.63 -7.74
CA ILE A 59 8.06 -7.98 -7.50
C ILE A 59 9.21 -8.96 -7.78
N ALA A 60 9.15 -10.17 -7.23
CA ALA A 60 10.17 -11.18 -7.45
C ALA A 60 10.29 -11.57 -8.93
N ASN A 61 9.16 -11.65 -9.63
CA ASN A 61 9.11 -11.94 -11.05
C ASN A 61 9.83 -10.86 -11.87
N THR A 62 9.47 -9.59 -11.68
CA THR A 62 10.08 -8.48 -12.42
C THR A 62 11.58 -8.38 -12.16
N LEU A 63 12.02 -8.53 -10.90
CA LEU A 63 13.45 -8.52 -10.56
C LEU A 63 14.23 -9.70 -11.16
N THR A 64 13.58 -10.84 -11.38
CA THR A 64 14.22 -12.05 -11.89
C THR A 64 14.26 -12.08 -13.41
N TYR A 65 13.18 -11.67 -14.08
CA TYR A 65 12.99 -11.90 -15.52
C TYR A 65 13.04 -10.61 -16.36
N ASP A 66 12.60 -9.48 -15.83
CA ASP A 66 12.56 -8.20 -16.56
C ASP A 66 13.77 -7.30 -16.23
N GLY A 67 14.32 -7.47 -15.03
CA GLY A 67 15.31 -6.57 -14.44
C GLY A 67 14.66 -5.35 -13.78
N PRO A 68 15.39 -4.66 -12.87
CA PRO A 68 14.85 -3.52 -12.15
C PRO A 68 14.51 -2.36 -13.10
N GLY A 69 13.27 -1.86 -13.02
CA GLY A 69 12.77 -0.78 -13.87
C GLY A 69 11.37 -0.31 -13.49
N ASP A 70 10.66 0.29 -14.45
CA ASP A 70 9.32 0.86 -14.23
C ASP A 70 8.30 -0.19 -13.78
N ASN A 71 8.38 -1.42 -14.32
CA ASN A 71 7.54 -2.54 -13.87
C ASN A 71 7.80 -2.87 -12.39
N THR A 72 9.06 -3.03 -11.98
CA THR A 72 9.41 -3.25 -10.56
C THR A 72 8.90 -2.12 -9.67
N ARG A 73 8.95 -0.86 -10.13
CA ARG A 73 8.38 0.26 -9.37
C ARG A 73 6.86 0.12 -9.24
N ALA A 74 6.16 -0.25 -10.30
CA ALA A 74 4.72 -0.47 -10.26
C ALA A 74 4.35 -1.57 -9.24
N GLU A 75 5.02 -2.74 -9.28
CA GLU A 75 4.72 -3.83 -8.34
C GLU A 75 5.05 -3.46 -6.88
N LEU A 76 6.07 -2.61 -6.66
CA LEU A 76 6.35 -2.07 -5.32
C LEU A 76 5.24 -1.13 -4.83
N ILE A 77 4.62 -0.35 -5.73
CA ILE A 77 3.47 0.50 -5.40
C ILE A 77 2.26 -0.37 -5.07
N ASP A 78 2.01 -1.43 -5.83
CA ASP A 78 0.87 -2.34 -5.60
C ASP A 78 1.01 -3.09 -4.27
N ALA A 79 2.22 -3.54 -3.92
CA ALA A 79 2.48 -4.08 -2.58
C ALA A 79 2.22 -3.05 -1.45
N ILE A 80 2.61 -1.78 -1.63
CA ILE A 80 2.31 -0.71 -0.66
C ILE A 80 0.80 -0.42 -0.60
N ALA A 81 0.09 -0.49 -1.72
CA ALA A 81 -1.37 -0.36 -1.78
C ALA A 81 -2.05 -1.43 -0.91
N VAL A 82 -1.64 -2.69 -1.02
CA VAL A 82 -2.16 -3.77 -0.17
C VAL A 82 -1.85 -3.53 1.31
N LEU A 83 -0.61 -3.18 1.64
CA LEU A 83 -0.20 -2.93 3.02
C LEU A 83 -0.96 -1.76 3.66
N THR A 84 -1.13 -0.66 2.93
CA THR A 84 -1.85 0.52 3.42
C THR A 84 -3.34 0.27 3.57
N ALA A 85 -3.97 -0.46 2.65
CA ALA A 85 -5.36 -0.89 2.80
C ALA A 85 -5.57 -1.79 4.03
N TRP A 86 -4.63 -2.71 4.29
CA TRP A 86 -4.71 -3.57 5.46
C TRP A 86 -4.52 -2.79 6.78
N LEU A 87 -3.59 -1.84 6.81
CA LEU A 87 -3.42 -0.92 7.95
C LEU A 87 -4.70 -0.12 8.21
N ASP A 88 -5.33 0.43 7.16
CA ASP A 88 -6.59 1.15 7.27
C ASP A 88 -7.70 0.27 7.87
N ALA A 89 -7.77 -1.00 7.47
CA ALA A 89 -8.73 -1.96 8.03
C ALA A 89 -8.47 -2.21 9.52
N ILE A 90 -7.21 -2.42 9.91
CA ILE A 90 -6.79 -2.60 11.31
C ILE A 90 -7.15 -1.38 12.15
N ASP A 91 -6.83 -0.18 11.67
CA ASP A 91 -7.06 1.06 12.40
C ASP A 91 -8.56 1.37 12.50
N THR A 92 -9.33 1.06 11.47
CA THR A 92 -10.80 1.16 11.49
C THR A 92 -11.41 0.20 12.50
N ALA A 93 -10.92 -1.05 12.58
CA ALA A 93 -11.38 -2.03 13.56
C ALA A 93 -11.01 -1.64 15.00
N ARG A 94 -9.91 -0.92 15.20
CA ARG A 94 -9.44 -0.45 16.51
C ARG A 94 -10.16 0.78 17.04
N LYS A 95 -10.77 1.61 16.18
CA LYS A 95 -11.55 2.78 16.64
C LYS A 95 -12.65 2.28 17.59
N PRO A 96 -12.60 2.60 18.90
CA PRO A 96 -13.65 2.19 19.81
C PRO A 96 -14.96 2.82 19.33
N ARG A 97 -16.06 2.05 19.46
CA ARG A 97 -17.42 2.48 19.16
C ARG A 97 -17.88 3.52 20.19
N THR A 98 -17.21 4.66 20.22
CA THR A 98 -17.50 5.77 21.14
C THR A 98 -18.60 6.59 20.48
N LEU A 99 -19.84 6.34 20.93
CA LEU A 99 -21.07 7.16 20.88
C LEU A 99 -22.29 6.29 20.55
N ALA A 100 -22.66 5.41 21.51
CA ALA A 100 -24.02 4.88 21.59
C ALA A 100 -24.44 4.72 23.06
N THR A 101 -24.14 5.73 23.89
CA THR A 101 -24.80 5.89 25.18
C THR A 101 -24.97 7.37 25.44
N THR A 102 -26.20 7.86 25.31
CA THR A 102 -26.91 8.77 26.24
C THR A 102 -27.90 9.61 25.44
N GLY A 103 -29.19 9.31 25.64
CA GLY A 103 -30.30 10.06 25.07
C GLY A 103 -31.64 9.39 25.31
N ARG A 104 -31.87 8.83 26.52
CA ARG A 104 -33.23 8.72 27.04
C ARG A 104 -33.49 10.03 27.79
N ASN A 105 -34.49 10.77 27.34
CA ASN A 105 -35.39 11.53 28.19
C ASN A 105 -36.80 11.20 27.71
#